data_AF-A0A954NUN6-F1
#
_entry.id   AF-A0A954NUN6-F1
#
_cell.length_a   1.000
_cell.length_b   1.000
_cell.length_c   1.000
_cell.angle_alpha   90.00
_cell.angle_beta   90.00
_cell.angle_gamma   90.00
#
_symmetry.space_group_name_H-M   'P 1'
#
loop_
_entity.id
_entity.type
_entity.pdbx_description
1 polymer ?
#
loop_
_entity_poly.entity_id
_entity_poly.type
_entity_poly.pdbx_seq_one_letter_code
_entity_poly.pdbx_strand_id
1 'polypeptide(L)'
;CWKQWYNVDPLYRKGDHKLLSTLWSHHLIDRPENELTGVGFLWGGYHRSHGQFMDGPASFQVHRPDHWLFKGTDLKRDDRFGGEDTIVGYECDGCEIEWKDGLPFPTHRDGTPETFTILATCPVRWAPGDSLWYDRFPEDRTGAAVLGTYTRGGTVVTTGTTDWSHGLKGNDPTVIQITRNILDRLSAEP
;
A
#
# COMPACT_ATOMS: atom_id res chain seq x y z
N CYS A 1 14.58 -12.91 12.98
CA CYS A 1 13.62 -11.79 13.08
C CYS A 1 12.68 -12.08 14.26
N TRP A 2 12.49 -11.12 15.15
CA TRP A 2 11.66 -11.16 16.35
C TRP A 2 10.39 -10.34 16.17
N LYS A 3 9.64 -10.62 15.09
CA LYS A 3 8.45 -9.84 14.65
C LYS A 3 7.43 -9.59 15.76
N GLN A 4 7.00 -10.65 16.46
CA GLN A 4 5.94 -10.58 17.46
C GLN A 4 6.46 -10.29 18.89
N TRP A 5 7.77 -10.44 19.09
CA TRP A 5 8.40 -10.40 20.41
C TRP A 5 9.72 -9.63 20.32
N TYR A 6 9.66 -8.39 19.85
CA TYR A 6 10.87 -7.57 19.61
C TYR A 6 11.75 -7.43 20.86
N ASN A 7 11.14 -7.51 22.05
CA ASN A 7 11.79 -7.36 23.36
C ASN A 7 12.65 -8.57 23.76
N VAL A 8 12.54 -9.71 23.08
CA VAL A 8 13.42 -10.87 23.31
C VAL A 8 14.61 -10.91 22.36
N ASP A 9 14.72 -9.94 21.45
CA ASP A 9 15.95 -9.77 20.65
C ASP A 9 17.16 -9.58 21.59
N PRO A 10 18.26 -10.33 21.42
CA PRO A 10 19.46 -10.20 22.25
C PRO A 10 20.06 -8.79 22.31
N LEU A 11 19.77 -7.93 21.33
CA LEU A 11 20.19 -6.53 21.30
C LEU A 11 19.21 -5.58 22.00
N TYR A 12 17.97 -5.99 22.28
CA TYR A 12 16.95 -5.14 22.89
C TYR A 12 17.39 -4.52 24.22
N ARG A 13 17.98 -5.35 25.10
CA ARG A 13 18.49 -4.89 26.41
C ARG A 13 19.79 -4.10 26.32
N LYS A 14 20.49 -4.13 25.18
CA LYS A 14 21.73 -3.38 24.96
C LYS A 14 21.48 -1.92 24.58
N GLY A 15 20.25 -1.57 24.21
CA GLY A 15 19.80 -0.18 24.01
C GLY A 15 19.98 0.39 22.60
N ASP A 16 20.80 -0.22 21.75
CA ASP A 16 20.90 0.18 20.33
C ASP A 16 19.77 -0.46 19.51
N HIS A 17 18.59 0.14 19.59
CA HIS A 17 17.36 -0.43 19.01
C HIS A 17 17.30 -0.39 17.48
N LYS A 18 18.16 0.40 16.82
CA LYS A 18 18.25 0.43 15.34
C LYS A 18 18.79 -0.85 14.73
N LEU A 19 19.45 -1.69 15.54
CA LEU A 19 19.99 -2.98 15.13
C LEU A 19 19.04 -4.15 15.46
N LEU A 20 17.86 -3.88 16.00
CA LEU A 20 16.86 -4.92 16.26
C LEU A 20 16.50 -5.63 14.96
N SER A 21 16.41 -6.95 15.04
CA SER A 21 15.92 -7.77 13.94
C SER A 21 14.40 -7.90 14.04
N THR A 22 13.63 -6.81 13.93
CA THR A 22 12.16 -6.82 13.94
C THR A 22 11.57 -6.09 12.73
N LEU A 23 10.28 -5.74 12.77
CA LEU A 23 9.55 -4.95 11.77
C LEU A 23 10.26 -3.62 11.53
N TRP A 24 10.53 -3.27 10.27
CA TRP A 24 11.29 -2.05 9.93
C TRP A 24 10.55 -0.78 10.34
N SER A 25 9.23 -0.81 10.21
CA SER A 25 8.29 0.23 10.65
C SER A 25 8.00 0.24 12.16
N HIS A 26 8.59 -0.66 12.95
CA HIS A 26 8.46 -0.58 14.42
C HIS A 26 9.08 0.73 14.93
N HIS A 27 8.43 1.41 15.89
CA HIS A 27 8.87 2.71 16.43
C HIS A 27 10.29 2.73 17.04
N LEU A 28 10.86 1.55 17.28
CA LEU A 28 12.20 1.36 17.83
C LEU A 28 13.28 1.33 16.73
N ILE A 29 12.92 0.85 15.54
CA ILE A 29 13.79 0.87 14.36
C ILE A 29 13.58 2.17 13.59
N ASP A 30 12.33 2.61 13.45
CA ASP A 30 11.92 3.88 12.82
C ASP A 30 12.45 4.02 11.38
N ARG A 31 12.26 2.95 10.58
CA ARG A 31 12.64 2.90 9.16
C ARG A 31 11.51 2.33 8.32
N PRO A 32 10.35 3.01 8.24
CA PRO A 32 9.16 2.46 7.60
C PRO A 32 9.39 2.20 6.11
N GLU A 33 8.73 1.16 5.60
CA GLU A 33 8.80 0.75 4.21
C GLU A 33 8.39 1.88 3.24
N ASN A 34 7.53 2.78 3.71
CA ASN A 34 7.06 3.98 2.99
C ASN A 34 8.20 4.83 2.40
N GLU A 35 9.37 4.92 3.06
CA GLU A 35 10.51 5.71 2.55
C GLU A 35 11.09 5.18 1.23
N LEU A 36 10.80 3.92 0.90
CA LEU A 36 11.26 3.22 -0.29
C LEU A 36 10.13 3.03 -1.31
N THR A 37 9.02 2.41 -0.91
CA THR A 37 7.93 2.03 -1.84
C THR A 37 6.82 3.09 -1.92
N GLY A 38 6.83 4.06 -1.00
CA GLY A 38 5.78 5.06 -0.82
C GLY A 38 4.59 4.60 0.02
N VAL A 39 4.51 3.31 0.35
CA VAL A 39 3.43 2.68 1.11
C VAL A 39 3.97 1.55 2.00
N GLY A 40 3.28 1.23 3.08
CA GLY A 40 3.65 0.14 3.96
C GLY A 40 2.46 -0.40 4.75
N PHE A 41 2.71 -1.48 5.49
CA PHE A 41 1.65 -2.21 6.17
C PHE A 41 1.03 -1.43 7.36
N LEU A 42 1.79 -0.48 7.94
CA LEU A 42 1.32 0.38 9.03
C LEU A 42 0.02 1.09 8.71
N TRP A 43 -0.18 1.54 7.47
CA TRP A 43 -1.44 2.12 7.00
C TRP A 43 -2.24 1.22 6.07
N GLY A 44 -1.70 0.04 5.76
CA GLY A 44 -2.34 -1.06 5.03
C GLY A 44 -3.13 -2.01 5.91
N GLY A 45 -3.22 -3.27 5.48
CA GLY A 45 -3.95 -4.36 6.12
C GLY A 45 -4.44 -5.43 5.15
N TYR A 46 -5.48 -6.16 5.54
CA TYR A 46 -6.05 -7.27 4.78
C TYR A 46 -7.37 -6.87 4.09
N HIS A 47 -7.62 -7.49 2.94
CA HIS A 47 -8.90 -7.47 2.22
C HIS A 47 -9.21 -8.88 1.72
N ARG A 48 -10.45 -9.35 1.89
CA ARG A 48 -10.86 -10.74 1.63
C ARG A 48 -9.95 -11.80 2.26
N SER A 49 -9.34 -11.47 3.39
CA SER A 49 -8.39 -12.31 4.10
C SER A 49 -8.42 -12.01 5.59
N HIS A 50 -8.03 -12.99 6.42
CA HIS A 50 -7.96 -12.85 7.89
C HIS A 50 -9.27 -12.33 8.54
N GLY A 51 -10.42 -12.69 7.96
CA GLY A 51 -11.74 -12.24 8.40
C GLY A 51 -12.06 -10.78 8.08
N GLN A 52 -11.21 -10.07 7.35
CA GLN A 52 -11.37 -8.66 7.01
C GLN A 52 -11.96 -8.51 5.62
N PHE A 53 -13.08 -7.78 5.54
CA PHE A 53 -13.77 -7.47 4.28
C PHE A 53 -14.00 -8.70 3.38
N MET A 54 -14.45 -9.81 3.96
CA MET A 54 -14.64 -11.08 3.23
C MET A 54 -15.63 -10.94 2.05
N ASP A 55 -16.64 -10.08 2.20
CA ASP A 55 -17.60 -9.74 1.14
C ASP A 55 -17.28 -8.38 0.47
N GLY A 56 -16.11 -7.82 0.76
CA GLY A 56 -15.66 -6.55 0.22
C GLY A 56 -15.39 -6.63 -1.29
N PRO A 57 -15.23 -5.49 -1.98
CA PRO A 57 -15.20 -5.46 -3.44
C PRO A 57 -13.88 -5.96 -4.04
N ALA A 58 -12.80 -6.12 -3.26
CA ALA A 58 -11.47 -6.55 -3.70
C ALA A 58 -10.95 -5.81 -4.96
N SER A 59 -11.34 -4.55 -5.10
CA SER A 59 -11.08 -3.68 -6.26
C SER A 59 -10.62 -2.30 -5.82
N PHE A 60 -9.83 -1.66 -6.66
CA PHE A 60 -9.42 -0.27 -6.46
C PHE A 60 -10.51 0.70 -6.93
N GLN A 61 -10.82 1.72 -6.12
CA GLN A 61 -11.60 2.89 -6.51
C GLN A 61 -10.68 4.00 -7.02
N VAL A 62 -10.94 4.52 -8.22
CA VAL A 62 -10.09 5.49 -8.92
C VAL A 62 -10.31 6.91 -8.39
N HIS A 63 -9.22 7.64 -8.11
CA HIS A 63 -9.27 9.03 -7.64
C HIS A 63 -8.82 10.05 -8.68
N ARG A 64 -7.78 9.70 -9.45
CA ARG A 64 -7.11 10.64 -10.39
C ARG A 64 -7.02 10.00 -11.79
N PRO A 65 -8.15 9.87 -12.52
CA PRO A 65 -8.21 9.16 -13.79
C PRO A 65 -7.35 9.78 -14.90
N ASP A 66 -7.10 11.09 -14.86
CA ASP A 66 -6.30 11.79 -15.87
C ASP A 66 -4.79 11.48 -15.78
N HIS A 67 -4.37 10.73 -14.77
CA HIS A 67 -2.97 10.34 -14.60
C HIS A 67 -2.54 9.35 -15.69
N TRP A 68 -1.29 9.46 -16.18
CA TRP A 68 -0.76 8.64 -17.29
C TRP A 68 -0.89 7.13 -17.05
N LEU A 69 -0.92 6.71 -15.78
CA LEU A 69 -1.07 5.32 -15.38
C LEU A 69 -2.38 4.71 -15.90
N PHE A 70 -3.45 5.50 -16.00
CA PHE A 70 -4.77 5.08 -16.48
C PHE A 70 -5.00 5.39 -17.97
N LYS A 71 -3.97 5.79 -18.72
CA LYS A 71 -4.11 6.07 -20.14
C LYS A 71 -4.64 4.83 -20.88
N GLY A 72 -5.75 5.00 -21.61
CA GLY A 72 -6.35 3.95 -22.44
C GLY A 72 -7.19 2.92 -21.66
N THR A 73 -7.54 3.18 -20.40
CA THR A 73 -8.46 2.31 -19.62
C THR A 73 -9.90 2.77 -19.65
N ASP A 74 -10.17 3.99 -20.13
CA ASP A 74 -11.48 4.69 -20.06
C ASP A 74 -12.05 4.87 -18.64
N LEU A 75 -11.25 4.59 -17.60
CA LEU A 75 -11.63 4.76 -16.20
C LEU A 75 -11.89 6.22 -15.87
N LYS A 76 -12.94 6.44 -15.08
CA LYS A 76 -13.35 7.73 -14.54
C LYS A 76 -13.12 7.75 -13.03
N ARG A 77 -13.23 8.94 -12.44
CA ARG A 77 -13.22 9.08 -10.98
C ARG A 77 -14.38 8.26 -10.40
N ASP A 78 -14.09 7.59 -9.29
CA ASP A 78 -14.99 6.69 -8.55
C ASP A 78 -15.31 5.34 -9.23
N ASP A 79 -14.83 5.10 -10.45
CA ASP A 79 -14.89 3.76 -11.05
C ASP A 79 -14.09 2.76 -10.22
N ARG A 80 -14.51 1.50 -10.29
CA ARG A 80 -13.84 0.36 -9.66
C ARG A 80 -13.30 -0.62 -10.70
N PHE A 81 -12.12 -1.17 -10.46
CA PHE A 81 -11.52 -2.17 -11.37
C PHE A 81 -10.83 -3.33 -10.62
N GLY A 82 -10.76 -4.48 -11.27
CA GLY A 82 -10.09 -5.69 -10.78
C GLY A 82 -10.84 -6.50 -9.71
N GLY A 83 -12.12 -6.20 -9.46
CA GLY A 83 -12.91 -6.90 -8.43
C GLY A 83 -13.22 -8.35 -8.78
N GLU A 84 -13.46 -8.65 -10.07
CA GLU A 84 -13.74 -10.00 -10.57
C GLU A 84 -12.55 -10.95 -10.31
N ASP A 85 -11.32 -10.45 -10.48
CA ASP A 85 -10.09 -11.19 -10.24
C ASP A 85 -9.52 -10.98 -8.83
N THR A 86 -10.21 -10.24 -7.97
CA THR A 86 -9.82 -10.03 -6.56
C THR A 86 -8.44 -9.41 -6.39
N ILE A 87 -8.11 -8.38 -7.17
CA ILE A 87 -6.73 -7.85 -7.21
C ILE A 87 -6.29 -7.14 -5.92
N VAL A 88 -7.22 -6.76 -5.04
CA VAL A 88 -6.91 -6.23 -3.71
C VAL A 88 -7.02 -7.35 -2.67
N GLY A 89 -5.86 -7.79 -2.18
CA GLY A 89 -5.69 -8.89 -1.24
C GLY A 89 -4.28 -9.51 -1.43
N TYR A 90 -3.92 -10.57 -0.73
CA TYR A 90 -4.39 -10.91 0.61
C TYR A 90 -3.88 -9.88 1.63
N GLU A 91 -2.63 -9.41 1.45
CA GLU A 91 -1.99 -8.30 2.17
C GLU A 91 -1.87 -7.07 1.29
N CYS A 92 -2.12 -5.92 1.89
CA CYS A 92 -2.13 -4.65 1.22
C CYS A 92 -1.36 -3.60 2.01
N ASP A 93 -0.67 -2.73 1.28
CA ASP A 93 0.11 -1.62 1.83
C ASP A 93 -0.58 -0.28 1.53
N GLY A 94 -0.42 0.64 2.47
CA GLY A 94 -1.02 1.98 2.42
C GLY A 94 -0.11 3.07 2.94
N CYS A 95 -0.63 4.29 2.94
CA CYS A 95 -0.04 5.42 3.64
C CYS A 95 -1.10 6.10 4.50
N GLU A 96 -0.70 6.96 5.42
CA GLU A 96 -1.63 7.81 6.15
C GLU A 96 -2.27 8.80 5.18
N ILE A 97 -3.61 8.82 5.14
CA ILE A 97 -4.37 9.63 4.21
C ILE A 97 -5.09 10.74 4.95
N GLU A 98 -4.99 11.96 4.43
CA GLU A 98 -5.95 13.03 4.66
C GLU A 98 -6.84 13.23 3.43
N TRP A 99 -8.14 13.44 3.66
CA TRP A 99 -9.10 13.68 2.59
C TRP A 99 -9.37 15.17 2.45
N LYS A 100 -9.19 15.70 1.24
CA LYS A 100 -9.47 17.10 0.88
C LYS A 100 -10.31 17.12 -0.38
N ASP A 101 -11.47 17.78 -0.33
CA ASP A 101 -12.38 17.93 -1.47
C ASP A 101 -12.70 16.60 -2.19
N GLY A 102 -12.86 15.53 -1.39
CA GLY A 102 -13.17 14.18 -1.86
C GLY A 102 -12.01 13.45 -2.54
N LEU A 103 -10.77 13.94 -2.43
CA LEU A 103 -9.56 13.27 -2.92
C LEU A 103 -8.63 12.90 -1.75
N PRO A 104 -7.95 11.75 -1.83
CA PRO A 104 -6.96 11.35 -0.83
C PRO A 104 -5.61 12.00 -1.12
N PHE A 105 -4.94 12.46 -0.05
CA PHE A 105 -3.57 12.95 -0.07
C PHE A 105 -2.76 12.28 1.03
N PRO A 106 -1.50 11.89 0.78
CA PRO A 106 -0.64 11.40 1.85
C PRO A 106 -0.35 12.52 2.84
N THR A 107 -0.29 12.21 4.14
CA THR A 107 0.12 13.19 5.17
C THR A 107 1.63 13.35 5.27
N HIS A 108 2.38 12.39 4.72
CA HIS A 108 3.85 12.26 4.79
C HIS A 108 4.43 11.97 6.17
N ARG A 109 3.60 11.91 7.23
CA ARG A 109 4.06 11.69 8.62
C ARG A 109 4.59 10.28 8.85
N ASP A 110 4.24 9.34 8.00
CA ASP A 110 4.63 7.93 8.03
C ASP A 110 5.82 7.61 7.11
N GLY A 111 6.49 8.63 6.57
CA GLY A 111 7.64 8.50 5.67
C GLY A 111 7.28 8.39 4.20
N THR A 112 5.99 8.45 3.83
CA THR A 112 5.58 8.49 2.41
C THR A 112 6.15 9.75 1.72
N PRO A 113 6.84 9.64 0.57
CA PRO A 113 7.53 10.76 -0.07
C PRO A 113 6.63 11.95 -0.39
N GLU A 114 7.18 13.17 -0.30
CA GLU A 114 6.46 14.43 -0.58
C GLU A 114 5.86 14.49 -2.00
N THR A 115 6.47 13.81 -2.96
CA THR A 115 6.00 13.74 -4.36
C THR A 115 4.99 12.61 -4.61
N PHE A 116 4.60 11.85 -3.58
CA PHE A 116 3.70 10.72 -3.73
C PHE A 116 2.27 11.15 -4.07
N THR A 117 1.73 10.58 -5.14
CA THR A 117 0.37 10.78 -5.61
C THR A 117 -0.42 9.49 -5.45
N ILE A 118 -1.49 9.54 -4.65
CA ILE A 118 -2.46 8.45 -4.50
C ILE A 118 -3.36 8.43 -5.75
N LEU A 119 -3.45 7.30 -6.45
CA LEU A 119 -4.18 7.20 -7.71
C LEU A 119 -5.49 6.42 -7.55
N ALA A 120 -5.48 5.37 -6.74
CA ALA A 120 -6.66 4.59 -6.40
C ALA A 120 -6.51 3.95 -5.01
N THR A 121 -7.63 3.66 -4.35
CA THR A 121 -7.62 3.03 -3.01
C THR A 121 -8.67 1.95 -2.84
N CYS A 122 -8.45 1.03 -1.91
CA CYS A 122 -9.46 0.08 -1.43
C CYS A 122 -9.36 -0.02 0.10
N PRO A 123 -10.47 0.00 0.87
CA PRO A 123 -10.42 -0.08 2.33
C PRO A 123 -9.84 -1.41 2.79
N VAL A 124 -8.93 -1.38 3.75
CA VAL A 124 -8.31 -2.57 4.36
C VAL A 124 -8.23 -2.42 5.87
N ARG A 125 -8.06 -3.52 6.58
CA ARG A 125 -7.96 -3.52 8.04
C ARG A 125 -7.02 -4.62 8.50
N TRP A 126 -6.32 -4.38 9.59
CA TRP A 126 -5.54 -5.41 10.26
C TRP A 126 -6.42 -6.53 10.80
N ALA A 127 -5.84 -7.72 10.95
CA ALA A 127 -6.48 -8.78 11.69
C ALA A 127 -6.46 -8.43 13.19
N PRO A 128 -7.43 -8.92 13.98
CA PRO A 128 -7.41 -8.73 15.43
C PRO A 128 -6.09 -9.22 16.04
N GLY A 129 -5.39 -8.33 16.75
CA GLY A 129 -4.12 -8.62 17.44
C GLY A 129 -2.84 -8.25 16.69
N ASP A 130 -2.88 -7.89 15.41
CA ASP A 130 -1.66 -7.49 14.68
C ASP A 130 -1.03 -6.21 15.24
N SER A 131 -1.86 -5.32 15.80
CA SER A 131 -1.40 -4.08 16.42
C SER A 131 -0.43 -4.30 17.57
N LEU A 132 -0.52 -5.45 18.24
CA LEU A 132 0.38 -5.83 19.33
C LEU A 132 1.83 -5.98 18.85
N TRP A 133 2.06 -6.24 17.57
CA TRP A 133 3.41 -6.46 17.04
C TRP A 133 4.17 -5.16 16.77
N TYR A 134 3.46 -4.07 16.52
CA TYR A 134 4.07 -2.80 16.14
C TYR A 134 4.38 -1.89 17.33
N ASP A 135 3.69 -2.10 18.46
CA ASP A 135 3.79 -1.32 19.71
C ASP A 135 3.54 0.18 19.50
N ARG A 136 2.66 0.78 20.31
CA ARG A 136 2.31 2.22 20.21
C ARG A 136 1.76 2.66 18.85
N PHE A 137 0.99 1.79 18.19
CA PHE A 137 0.26 2.13 16.98
C PHE A 137 -1.26 2.08 17.23
N PRO A 138 -2.07 2.97 16.65
CA PRO A 138 -3.51 2.98 16.89
C PRO A 138 -4.17 1.63 16.60
N GLU A 139 -4.94 1.14 17.59
CA GLU A 139 -5.80 -0.03 17.45
C GLU A 139 -7.04 0.33 16.61
N ASP A 140 -7.62 -0.66 15.93
CA ASP A 140 -8.96 -0.57 15.32
C ASP A 140 -9.21 0.57 14.32
N ARG A 141 -8.27 0.79 13.39
CA ARG A 141 -8.46 1.69 12.25
C ARG A 141 -8.80 0.95 10.95
N THR A 142 -9.45 1.64 10.02
CA THR A 142 -9.51 1.21 8.61
C THR A 142 -8.47 1.99 7.82
N GLY A 143 -7.54 1.25 7.23
CA GLY A 143 -6.55 1.76 6.29
C GLY A 143 -7.01 1.66 4.84
N ALA A 144 -6.05 1.80 3.93
CA ALA A 144 -6.29 1.59 2.52
C ALA A 144 -5.14 0.83 1.87
N ALA A 145 -5.47 -0.12 0.98
CA ALA A 145 -4.57 -0.51 -0.10
C ALA A 145 -4.43 0.71 -1.01
N VAL A 146 -3.21 1.09 -1.38
CA VAL A 146 -2.94 2.30 -2.16
C VAL A 146 -2.19 1.96 -3.45
N LEU A 147 -2.82 2.24 -4.59
CA LEU A 147 -2.14 2.37 -5.88
C LEU A 147 -1.65 3.80 -6.01
N GLY A 148 -0.35 4.00 -6.23
CA GLY A 148 0.23 5.34 -6.30
C GLY A 148 1.61 5.37 -6.93
N THR A 149 2.13 6.59 -7.10
CA THR A 149 3.44 6.82 -7.68
C THR A 149 4.12 8.04 -7.08
N TYR A 150 5.45 8.04 -7.04
CA TYR A 150 6.24 9.21 -6.68
C TYR A 150 7.51 9.29 -7.54
N THR A 151 8.17 10.44 -7.51
CA THR A 151 9.47 10.65 -8.19
C THR A 151 10.55 11.11 -7.22
N ARG A 152 11.75 10.51 -7.36
CA ARG A 152 12.98 10.88 -6.62
C ARG A 152 14.21 10.40 -7.39
N GLY A 153 14.63 11.15 -8.41
CA GLY A 153 15.70 10.75 -9.34
C GLY A 153 15.28 9.66 -10.35
N GLY A 154 14.23 8.89 -10.04
CA GLY A 154 13.48 8.03 -10.95
C GLY A 154 12.00 8.04 -10.57
N THR A 155 11.20 7.17 -11.19
CA THR A 155 9.77 6.98 -10.86
C THR A 155 9.59 5.65 -10.15
N VAL A 156 8.83 5.66 -9.05
CA VAL A 156 8.37 4.44 -8.37
C VAL A 156 6.85 4.38 -8.53
N VAL A 157 6.35 3.21 -8.92
CA VAL A 157 4.92 2.88 -8.93
C VAL A 157 4.71 1.72 -7.97
N THR A 158 3.72 1.83 -7.09
CA THR A 158 3.31 0.77 -6.17
C THR A 158 1.85 0.46 -6.38
N THR A 159 1.50 -0.82 -6.42
CA THR A 159 0.11 -1.28 -6.47
C THR A 159 -0.48 -1.49 -5.08
N GLY A 160 0.35 -1.54 -4.02
CA GLY A 160 -0.11 -1.66 -2.64
C GLY A 160 -0.93 -2.91 -2.33
N THR A 161 -0.74 -4.00 -3.09
CA THR A 161 -1.48 -5.25 -2.96
C THR A 161 -0.65 -6.43 -3.46
N THR A 162 -0.80 -7.59 -2.83
CA THR A 162 -0.15 -8.84 -3.26
C THR A 162 -0.82 -9.41 -4.53
N ASP A 163 -2.13 -9.31 -4.61
CA ASP A 163 -2.96 -10.06 -5.57
C ASP A 163 -3.13 -9.34 -6.92
N TRP A 164 -2.35 -8.27 -7.20
CA TRP A 164 -2.34 -7.61 -8.51
C TRP A 164 -2.16 -8.60 -9.67
N SER A 165 -1.32 -9.61 -9.45
CA SER A 165 -1.04 -10.68 -10.41
C SER A 165 -2.26 -11.53 -10.79
N HIS A 166 -3.30 -11.56 -9.95
CA HIS A 166 -4.54 -12.27 -10.27
C HIS A 166 -5.25 -11.65 -11.48
N GLY A 167 -5.29 -10.31 -11.58
CA GLY A 167 -5.86 -9.63 -12.75
C GLY A 167 -5.07 -9.91 -14.03
N LEU A 168 -3.73 -10.02 -13.94
CA LEU A 168 -2.91 -10.42 -15.08
C LEU A 168 -3.21 -11.85 -15.52
N LYS A 169 -3.37 -12.77 -14.58
CA LYS A 169 -3.75 -14.17 -14.85
C LYS A 169 -5.17 -14.29 -15.41
N GLY A 170 -6.09 -13.49 -14.89
CA GLY A 170 -7.50 -13.42 -15.31
C GLY A 170 -7.72 -12.75 -16.67
N ASN A 171 -6.68 -12.11 -17.21
CA ASN A 171 -6.75 -11.27 -18.39
C ASN A 171 -7.65 -10.03 -18.20
N ASP A 172 -7.67 -9.44 -16.99
CA ASP A 172 -8.34 -8.17 -16.74
C ASP A 172 -7.74 -7.09 -17.67
N PRO A 173 -8.53 -6.51 -18.59
CA PRO A 173 -8.02 -5.58 -19.58
C PRO A 173 -7.49 -4.29 -18.94
N THR A 174 -8.07 -3.86 -17.82
CA THR A 174 -7.67 -2.66 -17.09
C THR A 174 -6.33 -2.87 -16.38
N VAL A 175 -6.18 -4.00 -15.69
CA VAL A 175 -4.93 -4.36 -14.98
C VAL A 175 -3.79 -4.56 -15.98
N ILE A 176 -4.06 -5.23 -17.10
CA ILE A 176 -3.08 -5.38 -18.19
C ILE A 176 -2.68 -4.02 -18.76
N GLN A 177 -3.64 -3.14 -19.06
CA GLN A 177 -3.35 -1.83 -19.64
C GLN A 177 -2.56 -0.95 -18.68
N ILE A 178 -2.90 -0.92 -17.39
CA ILE A 178 -2.13 -0.21 -16.35
C ILE A 178 -0.70 -0.77 -16.28
N THR A 179 -0.55 -2.09 -16.23
CA THR A 179 0.77 -2.74 -16.18
C THR A 179 1.61 -2.41 -17.41
N ARG A 180 1.01 -2.42 -18.60
CA ARG A 180 1.66 -1.99 -19.84
C ARG A 180 2.09 -0.54 -19.78
N ASN A 181 1.21 0.37 -19.34
CA ASN A 181 1.55 1.79 -19.20
C ASN A 181 2.78 2.00 -18.30
N ILE A 182 2.90 1.24 -17.20
CA ILE A 182 4.07 1.27 -16.32
C ILE A 182 5.32 0.83 -17.09
N LEU A 183 5.28 -0.36 -17.68
CA LEU A 183 6.43 -0.94 -18.38
C LEU A 183 6.89 -0.05 -19.54
N ASP A 184 5.97 0.41 -20.37
CA ASP A 184 6.27 1.28 -21.52
C ASP A 184 6.92 2.59 -21.07
N ARG A 185 6.43 3.20 -19.99
CA ARG A 185 6.99 4.45 -19.48
C ARG A 185 8.34 4.28 -18.81
N LEU A 186 8.53 3.22 -18.03
CA LEU A 186 9.75 3.02 -17.24
C LEU A 186 10.88 2.34 -18.04
N SER A 187 10.58 1.77 -19.19
CA SER A 187 11.58 1.21 -20.12
C SER A 187 12.02 2.17 -21.22
N ALA A 188 11.33 3.31 -21.38
CA ALA A 188 11.72 4.33 -22.34
C ALA A 188 13.08 4.93 -21.98
N GLU A 189 13.93 5.15 -22.99
CA GLU A 189 15.19 5.87 -22.79
C GLU A 189 14.91 7.30 -22.29
N PRO A 190 15.73 7.82 -21.35
CA PRO A 190 15.53 9.13 -20.74
C PRO A 190 15.64 10.31 -21.71
#